data_AF-A0A7C9NUH7-F1
#
_entry.id   AF-A0A7C9NUH7-F1
#
_cell.length_a   1.000
_cell.length_b   1.000
_cell.length_c   1.000
_cell.angle_alpha   90.00
_cell.angle_beta   90.00
_cell.angle_gamma   90.00
#
_symmetry.space_group_name_H-M   'P 1'
#
loop_
_entity.id
_entity.type
_entity.pdbx_description
1 polymer ?
#
loop_
_entity_poly.entity_id
_entity_poly.type
_entity_poly.pdbx_seq_one_letter_code
_entity_poly.pdbx_strand_id
1 'polypeptide(L)' 'MSKVQPSSFDEASERIAQIVEAVSDADAPLESLLELFDEAASLGLAASDLMNRDITVPTEGVGEAPESGDEPVRGDGVA' A
#
# COMPACT_ATOMS: atom_id res chain seq x y z
N MET A 1 14.73 -16.48 -0.04
CA MET A 1 13.57 -17.35 0.26
C MET A 1 12.32 -16.68 -0.28
N SER A 2 11.46 -17.39 -1.02
CA SER A 2 10.17 -16.81 -1.41
C SER A 2 9.30 -16.71 -0.17
N LYS A 3 9.08 -15.47 0.30
CA LYS A 3 8.06 -15.18 1.33
C LYS A 3 6.71 -15.62 0.77
N VAL A 4 6.01 -16.49 1.49
CA VAL A 4 4.66 -16.92 1.12
C VAL A 4 3.78 -15.67 1.20
N GLN A 5 3.20 -15.28 0.06
CA GLN A 5 2.31 -14.13 -0.01
C GLN A 5 0.89 -14.61 0.37
N PRO A 6 0.23 -13.96 1.34
CA PRO A 6 -1.12 -14.34 1.74
C PRO A 6 -2.09 -14.08 0.57
N SER A 7 -3.09 -14.95 0.44
CA SER A 7 -4.11 -14.86 -0.60
C SER A 7 -5.32 -13.99 -0.19
N SER A 8 -5.45 -13.69 1.10
CA SER A 8 -6.53 -12.87 1.67
C SER A 8 -6.07 -12.07 2.89
N PHE A 9 -6.85 -11.05 3.27
CA PHE A 9 -6.59 -10.24 4.47
C PHE A 9 -6.69 -11.07 5.77
N ASP A 10 -7.65 -11.98 5.84
CA ASP A 10 -7.85 -12.85 7.01
C ASP A 10 -6.66 -13.79 7.21
N GLU A 11 -6.14 -14.37 6.13
CA GLU A 11 -4.93 -15.21 6.15
C GLU A 11 -3.69 -14.42 6.63
N ALA A 12 -3.52 -13.19 6.15
CA ALA A 12 -2.45 -12.31 6.62
C ALA A 12 -2.59 -11.99 8.12
N SER A 13 -3.81 -11.71 8.57
CA SER A 13 -4.13 -11.38 9.96
C SER A 13 -3.91 -12.56 10.91
N GLU A 14 -4.34 -13.76 10.52
CA GLU A 14 -4.14 -14.99 11.29
C GLU A 14 -2.64 -15.30 11.44
N ARG A 15 -1.86 -15.15 10.37
CA ARG A 15 -0.41 -15.36 10.43
C ARG A 15 0.29 -14.35 11.33
N ILE A 16 -0.11 -13.07 11.26
CA ILE A 16 0.41 -12.03 12.16
C ILE A 16 0.11 -12.37 13.62
N ALA A 17 -1.08 -12.88 13.94
CA ALA A 17 -1.42 -13.30 15.30
C ALA A 17 -0.53 -14.44 15.82
N GLN A 18 -0.24 -15.43 14.98
CA GLN A 18 0.70 -16.52 15.31
C GLN A 18 2.12 -16.00 15.55
N ILE A 19 2.56 -15.01 14.76
CA ILE A 19 3.87 -14.37 14.94
C ILE A 19 3.92 -13.64 16.30
N VAL A 20 2.87 -12.92 16.68
CA VAL A 20 2.80 -12.24 17.98
C VAL A 20 2.89 -13.24 19.14
N GLU A 21 2.23 -14.39 19.02
CA GLU A 21 2.34 -15.48 20.01
C GLU A 21 3.78 -16.01 20.08
N ALA A 22 4.41 -16.27 18.94
CA ALA A 22 5.79 -16.76 18.87
C ALA A 22 6.81 -15.76 19.42
N VAL A 23 6.62 -14.46 19.17
CA VAL A 23 7.48 -13.39 19.70
C VAL A 23 7.31 -13.20 21.21
N SER A 24 6.19 -13.66 21.78
CA SER A 24 5.96 -13.62 23.22
C SER A 24 6.76 -14.67 24.00
N ASP A 25 7.43 -15.60 23.31
CA ASP A 25 8.36 -16.56 23.91
C ASP A 25 9.67 -15.86 24.31
N ALA A 26 9.90 -15.73 25.61
CA ALA A 26 11.07 -15.06 26.17
C ALA A 26 12.38 -15.84 25.98
N ASP A 27 12.30 -17.13 25.64
CA ASP A 27 13.47 -18.00 25.42
C ASP A 27 13.87 -18.07 23.92
N ALA A 28 13.10 -17.41 23.03
CA ALA A 28 13.38 -17.39 21.61
C ALA A 28 14.69 -16.63 21.27
N PRO A 29 15.55 -17.15 20.39
CA PRO A 29 16.75 -16.45 19.94
C PRO A 29 16.41 -15.14 19.20
N LEU A 30 17.20 -14.09 19.44
CA LEU A 30 17.01 -12.78 18.81
C LEU A 30 16.95 -12.85 17.28
N GLU A 31 17.78 -13.69 16.66
CA GLU A 31 17.79 -13.86 15.20
C GLU A 31 16.43 -14.36 14.69
N SER A 32 15.85 -15.36 15.36
CA SER A 32 14.51 -15.87 15.05
C SER A 32 13.42 -14.83 15.27
N LEU A 33 13.52 -14.01 16.33
CA LEU A 33 12.59 -12.91 16.57
C LEU A 33 12.65 -11.84 15.46
N LEU A 34 13.85 -11.55 14.94
CA LEU A 34 14.03 -10.61 13.84
C LEU A 34 13.47 -11.15 12.51
N GLU A 35 13.61 -12.46 12.26
CA GLU A 35 12.99 -13.11 11.09
C GLU A 35 11.46 -13.03 11.15
N LEU A 36 10.88 -13.31 12.33
CA LEU A 36 9.44 -13.19 12.57
C LEU A 36 8.93 -11.76 12.38
N PHE A 37 9.70 -10.77 12.82
CA PHE A 37 9.36 -9.35 12.59
C PHE A 37 9.36 -8.98 11.10
N ASP A 38 10.36 -9.41 10.33
CA ASP A 38 10.43 -9.16 8.89
C ASP A 38 9.28 -9.86 8.13
N GLU A 39 8.89 -11.05 8.58
CA GLU A 39 7.70 -11.74 8.09
C GLU A 39 6.43 -10.91 8.37
N ALA A 40 6.22 -10.46 9.61
CA ALA A 40 5.07 -9.65 9.99
C ALA A 40 4.98 -8.33 9.20
N ALA A 41 6.12 -7.65 8.99
CA ALA A 41 6.17 -6.43 8.19
C ALA A 41 5.72 -6.70 6.73
N SER A 42 6.19 -7.81 6.16
CA SER A 42 5.85 -8.23 4.80
C SER A 42 4.37 -8.58 4.67
N LEU A 43 3.80 -9.26 5.66
CA LEU A 43 2.38 -9.57 5.73
C LEU A 43 1.53 -8.30 5.84
N GLY A 44 1.95 -7.30 6.62
CA GLY A 44 1.26 -6.02 6.73
C GLY A 44 1.22 -5.23 5.42
N LEU A 45 2.31 -5.24 4.65
CA LEU A 45 2.36 -4.69 3.29
C LEU A 45 1.40 -5.42 2.35
N ALA A 46 1.46 -6.75 2.33
CA ALA A 46 0.57 -7.56 1.49
C ALA A 46 -0.92 -7.38 1.85
N ALA A 47 -1.23 -7.30 3.15
CA ALA A 47 -2.58 -7.01 3.65
C ALA A 47 -3.08 -5.62 3.20
N SER A 48 -2.20 -4.60 3.24
CA SER A 48 -2.52 -3.25 2.76
C SER A 48 -2.79 -3.23 1.26
N ASP A 49 -2.02 -3.98 0.48
CA ASP A 49 -2.24 -4.13 -0.97
C ASP A 49 -3.56 -4.85 -1.27
N LEU A 50 -3.91 -5.89 -0.51
CA LEU A 50 -5.17 -6.62 -0.67
C LEU A 50 -6.38 -5.71 -0.35
N MET A 51 -6.32 -4.92 0.73
CA MET A 51 -7.37 -3.94 1.04
C MET A 51 -7.56 -2.91 -0.07
N ASN A 52 -6.47 -2.40 -0.66
CA ASN A 52 -6.55 -1.42 -1.74
C ASN A 52 -7.13 -2.01 -3.03
N ARG A 53 -7.02 -3.34 -3.25
CA ARG A 53 -7.59 -4.02 -4.43
C ARG A 53 -9.10 -4.25 -4.33
N ASP A 54 -9.64 -4.44 -3.13
CA ASP A 54 -11.08 -4.53 -2.90
C ASP A 54 -11.76 -3.16 -2.96
N ILE A 55 -11.01 -2.06 -2.76
CA ILE A 55 -11.45 -0.72 -3.08
C ILE A 55 -11.25 -0.49 -4.59
N THR A 56 -12.14 -1.04 -5.40
CA THR A 56 -12.38 -0.47 -6.74
C THR A 56 -13.03 0.90 -6.54
N VAL A 57 -12.22 1.93 -6.27
CA VAL A 57 -12.67 3.30 -6.54
C VAL A 57 -12.85 3.33 -8.05
N PRO A 58 -14.06 3.56 -8.58
CA PRO A 58 -14.18 3.90 -9.98
C PRO A 58 -13.33 5.15 -10.14
N THR A 59 -12.21 5.06 -10.86
CA THR A 59 -11.54 6.25 -11.37
C THR A 59 -12.39 6.79 -12.52
N GLU A 60 -13.64 7.13 -12.23
CA GLU A 60 -14.42 8.01 -13.10
C GLU A 60 -14.02 9.44 -12.75
N GLY A 61 -13.19 10.02 -13.61
CA GLY A 61 -12.96 11.46 -13.64
C GLY A 61 -11.84 11.97 -12.72
N VAL A 62 -10.59 11.61 -13.02
CA VAL A 62 -9.58 12.68 -13.04
C VAL A 62 -9.94 13.55 -14.25
N GLY A 63 -10.80 14.54 -13.99
CA GLY A 63 -11.23 15.51 -14.98
C GLY A 63 -10.02 16.11 -15.69
N GLU A 64 -10.12 16.21 -17.01
CA GLU A 64 -9.32 17.12 -17.80
C GLU A 64 -9.26 18.46 -17.06
N ALA A 65 -8.06 18.88 -16.69
CA ALA A 65 -7.83 20.25 -16.30
C ALA A 65 -8.32 21.11 -17.47
N PRO A 66 -9.20 22.11 -17.25
CA PRO A 66 -9.60 22.98 -18.33
C PRO A 66 -8.35 23.63 -18.91
N GLU A 67 -8.14 23.48 -20.22
CA GLU A 67 -7.18 24.28 -20.98
C GLU A 67 -7.46 25.75 -20.63
N SER A 68 -6.58 26.30 -19.80
CA SER A 68 -6.59 27.73 -19.51
C SER A 68 -6.16 28.40 -20.80
N GLY A 69 -7.14 28.99 -21.48
CA GLY A 69 -6.98 29.64 -22.77
C GLY A 69 -5.84 30.64 -22.76
N ASP A 70 -4.93 30.47 -23.72
CA ASP A 70 -4.00 31.51 -24.15
C ASP A 70 -4.51 32.02 -25.51
N GLU A 71 -5.47 32.95 -25.47
CA GLU A 71 -5.74 33.79 -26.64
C GLU A 71 -4.66 34.88 -26.70
N PRO A 72 -3.80 34.93 -27.73
CA PRO A 72 -2.85 36.01 -27.88
C PRO A 72 -3.61 37.31 -28.16
N VAL A 73 -3.55 38.23 -27.21
CA VAL A 73 -4.13 39.58 -27.29
C VAL A 73 -3.55 40.29 -28.52
N ARG A 74 -4.39 40.49 -29.54
CA ARG A 74 -4.04 41.21 -30.77
C ARG A 74 -3.81 42.67 -30.40
N GLY A 75 -2.54 43.06 -30.26
CA GLY A 75 -2.17 44.46 -30.12
C GLY A 75 -2.54 45.22 -31.40
N ASP A 76 -3.47 46.16 -31.31
CA ASP A 76 -3.62 47.22 -32.29
C ASP A 76 -3.61 48.56 -31.55
N GLY A 77 -2.39 49.08 -31.37
CA GLY A 77 -2.14 50.40 -30.85
C GLY A 77 -2.32 51.40 -32.00
N VAL A 78 -3.45 52.09 -31.98
CA VAL A 78 -3.75 53.23 -32.84
C VAL A 78 -2.87 54.41 -32.42
N ALA A 79 -2.09 54.96 -33.35
CA ALA A 79 -1.48 56.28 -33.27
C ALA A 79 -1.62 56.97 -34.63
#